data_AF-A0AAD7GU14-F1
#
_entry.id   AF-A0AAD7GU14-F1
#
_cell.length_a   1.000
_cell.length_b   1.000
_cell.length_c   1.000
_cell.angle_alpha   90.00
_cell.angle_beta   90.00
_cell.angle_gamma   90.00
#
_symmetry.space_group_name_H-M   'P 1'
#
loop_
_entity.id
_entity.type
_entity.pdbx_description
1 polymer ?
#
loop_
_entity_poly.entity_id
_entity_poly.type
_entity_poly.pdbx_seq_one_letter_code
_entity_poly.pdbx_strand_id
1 'polypeptide(L)'
;MASQADLQTFYRTYIEAINALPTSTLDPFLAPEIIHNDKRLSATEYRALILDQSTFTIEDLVLDEHTKRIAARLSIEVGLGARRIKENVFYSLNADGRIQQPPREISGFFGYSSELS
;
A
#
# COMPACT_ATOMS: atom_id res chain seq x y z
N MET A 1 -12.53 -0.89 17.75
CA MET A 1 -12.22 -1.42 16.41
C MET A 1 -12.15 -0.23 15.46
N ALA A 2 -11.16 -0.14 14.57
CA ALA A 2 -11.08 0.95 13.59
C ALA A 2 -12.22 0.83 12.57
N SER A 3 -13.05 1.85 12.42
CA SER A 3 -14.13 1.86 11.42
C SER A 3 -13.59 1.88 9.99
N GLN A 4 -14.44 1.62 8.99
CA GLN A 4 -14.08 1.86 7.58
C GLN A 4 -13.59 3.31 7.35
N ALA A 5 -14.18 4.30 8.03
CA ALA A 5 -13.75 5.70 7.94
C ALA A 5 -12.34 5.92 8.53
N ASP A 6 -12.01 5.22 9.62
CA ASP A 6 -10.67 5.27 10.22
C ASP A 6 -9.62 4.65 9.29
N LEU A 7 -9.94 3.50 8.67
CA LEU A 7 -9.06 2.86 7.67
C LEU A 7 -8.83 3.76 6.46
N GLN A 8 -9.88 4.41 5.98
CA GLN A 8 -9.77 5.36 4.87
C GLN A 8 -8.87 6.54 5.24
N THR A 9 -9.09 7.12 6.42
CA THR A 9 -8.31 8.25 6.92
C THR A 9 -6.85 7.86 7.07
N PHE A 10 -6.58 6.73 7.75
CA PHE A 10 -5.25 6.16 7.90
C PHE A 10 -4.52 6.04 6.56
N TYR A 11 -5.15 5.39 5.58
CA TYR A 11 -4.47 5.11 4.31
C TYR A 11 -4.23 6.38 3.48
N ARG A 12 -5.15 7.34 3.51
CA ARG A 12 -4.95 8.63 2.84
C ARG A 12 -3.82 9.43 3.48
N THR A 13 -3.78 9.51 4.81
CA THR A 13 -2.69 10.17 5.54
C THR A 13 -1.35 9.49 5.31
N TYR A 14 -1.31 8.16 5.17
CA TYR A 14 -0.11 7.43 4.77
C TYR A 14 0.40 7.86 3.39
N ILE A 15 -0.48 7.96 2.38
CA ILE A 15 -0.09 8.42 1.04
C ILE A 15 0.34 9.88 1.03
N GLU A 16 -0.32 10.75 1.81
CA GLU A 16 0.11 12.14 2.01
C GLU A 16 1.50 12.20 2.62
N ALA A 17 1.78 11.37 3.64
CA ALA A 17 3.10 11.27 4.23
C ALA A 17 4.14 10.81 3.21
N ILE A 18 3.86 9.82 2.37
CA ILE A 18 4.78 9.40 1.29
C ILE A 18 5.09 10.57 0.36
N ASN A 19 4.06 11.28 -0.10
CA ASN A 19 4.21 12.41 -1.03
C ASN A 19 4.95 13.60 -0.43
N ALA A 20 4.96 13.74 0.90
CA ALA A 20 5.68 14.79 1.61
C ALA A 20 7.13 14.41 1.98
N LEU A 21 7.63 13.24 1.56
CA LEU A 21 9.03 12.91 1.80
C LEU A 21 9.98 13.89 1.06
N PRO A 22 11.13 14.27 1.66
CA PRO A 22 11.68 13.76 2.92
C PRO A 22 11.26 14.58 4.17
N THR A 23 10.34 15.54 4.08
CA THR A 23 9.97 16.40 5.22
C THR A 23 8.98 15.74 6.19
N SER A 24 8.39 14.61 5.79
CA SER A 24 7.53 13.74 6.61
C SER A 24 8.27 12.49 7.13
N THR A 25 7.58 11.70 7.96
CA THR A 25 8.02 10.36 8.39
C THR A 25 6.93 9.32 8.11
N LEU A 26 7.36 8.07 7.92
CA LEU A 26 6.47 6.92 7.77
C LEU A 26 6.35 6.06 9.03
N ASP A 27 7.13 6.33 10.07
CA ASP A 27 7.18 5.51 11.30
C ASP A 27 5.82 5.28 11.98
N PRO A 28 4.87 6.23 11.97
CA PRO A 28 3.53 6.00 12.53
C PRO A 28 2.71 4.95 11.77
N PHE A 29 3.00 4.74 10.48
CA PHE A 29 2.21 3.88 9.59
C PHE A 29 2.79 2.48 9.44
N LEU A 30 4.09 2.33 9.66
CA LEU A 30 4.84 1.12 9.35
C LEU A 30 5.05 0.26 10.59
N ALA A 31 4.72 -1.03 10.50
CA ALA A 31 5.10 -1.97 11.53
C ALA A 31 6.65 -2.11 11.56
N PRO A 32 7.25 -2.55 12.68
CA PRO A 32 8.70 -2.77 12.75
C PRO A 32 9.21 -3.73 11.66
N GLU A 33 8.33 -4.60 11.19
CA GLU A 33 8.57 -5.57 10.15
C GLU A 33 7.43 -5.54 9.13
N ILE A 34 7.80 -5.44 7.86
CA ILE A 34 6.88 -5.32 6.72
C ILE A 34 7.23 -6.43 5.73
N ILE A 35 6.23 -7.17 5.30
CA ILE A 35 6.40 -8.08 4.17
C ILE A 35 6.13 -7.27 2.89
N HIS A 36 7.03 -7.32 1.91
CA HIS A 36 6.86 -6.69 0.61
C HIS A 36 7.46 -7.60 -0.46
N ASN A 37 6.64 -8.06 -1.42
CA ASN A 37 7.06 -9.00 -2.47
C ASN A 37 7.87 -10.18 -1.91
N ASP A 38 7.34 -10.81 -0.86
CA ASP A 38 7.90 -11.98 -0.17
C ASP A 38 9.19 -11.74 0.61
N LYS A 39 9.64 -10.49 0.66
CA LYS A 39 10.77 -10.08 1.48
C LYS A 39 10.27 -9.48 2.77
N ARG A 40 10.93 -9.83 3.86
CA ARG A 40 10.75 -9.24 5.18
C ARG A 40 11.70 -8.05 5.29
N LEU A 41 11.14 -6.87 5.46
CA LEU A 41 11.85 -5.60 5.47
C LEU A 41 11.60 -4.90 6.81
N SER A 42 12.62 -4.24 7.33
CA SER A 42 12.45 -3.19 8.33
C SER A 42 11.74 -1.98 7.72
N ALA A 43 11.21 -1.09 8.56
CA ALA A 43 10.64 0.19 8.12
C ALA A 43 11.64 1.02 7.30
N THR A 44 12.93 1.00 7.68
CA THR A 44 14.02 1.68 6.95
C THR A 44 14.22 1.10 5.56
N GLU A 45 14.27 -0.23 5.43
CA GLU A 45 14.44 -0.90 4.14
C GLU A 45 13.23 -0.68 3.24
N TYR A 46 12.01 -0.72 3.79
CA TYR A 46 10.80 -0.42 3.04
C TYR A 46 10.79 1.03 2.54
N ARG A 47 11.15 2.00 3.38
CA ARG A 47 11.27 3.42 2.98
C ARG A 47 12.24 3.60 1.82
N ALA A 48 13.34 2.85 1.79
CA ALA A 48 14.33 2.91 0.72
C ALA A 48 13.80 2.42 -0.64
N LEU A 49 12.66 1.72 -0.69
CA LEU A 49 12.01 1.33 -1.94
C LEU A 49 11.17 2.45 -2.56
N ILE A 50 10.84 3.49 -1.80
CA ILE A 50 10.08 4.63 -2.29
C ILE A 50 11.02 5.51 -3.12
N LEU A 51 10.72 5.63 -4.40
CA LEU A 51 11.55 6.40 -5.33
C LEU A 51 11.49 7.89 -5.00
N ASP A 52 12.65 8.54 -4.98
CA ASP A 52 12.71 9.99 -4.83
C ASP A 52 11.93 10.70 -5.95
N GLN A 53 11.36 11.86 -5.62
CA GLN A 53 10.58 12.69 -6.56
C GLN A 53 9.42 11.93 -7.22
N SER A 54 8.85 10.96 -6.50
CA SER A 54 7.62 10.30 -6.92
C SER A 54 6.40 10.93 -6.28
N THR A 55 5.27 10.87 -6.99
CA THR A 55 3.97 11.33 -6.51
C THR A 55 2.95 10.22 -6.68
N PHE A 56 2.31 9.83 -5.57
CA PHE A 56 1.34 8.76 -5.48
C PHE A 56 -0.06 9.35 -5.43
N THR A 57 -0.94 8.85 -6.30
CA THR A 57 -2.36 9.19 -6.33
C THR A 57 -3.18 7.92 -6.15
N ILE A 58 -4.15 7.96 -5.23
CA ILE A 58 -5.12 6.87 -5.05
C ILE A 58 -6.19 7.01 -6.13
N GLU A 59 -6.23 6.07 -7.09
CA GLU A 59 -7.29 5.99 -8.10
C GLU A 59 -8.52 5.28 -7.53
N ASP A 60 -8.32 4.11 -6.92
CA ASP A 60 -9.37 3.30 -6.31
C ASP A 60 -8.94 2.84 -4.91
N LEU A 61 -9.92 2.69 -4.01
CA LEU A 61 -9.69 2.24 -2.64
C LEU A 61 -10.81 1.31 -2.18
N VAL A 62 -10.44 0.11 -1.74
CA VAL A 62 -11.31 -0.89 -1.13
C VAL A 62 -10.80 -1.18 0.27
N LEU A 63 -11.71 -1.19 1.24
CA LEU A 63 -11.41 -1.32 2.66
C LEU A 63 -12.24 -2.45 3.26
N ASP A 64 -11.60 -3.34 3.98
CA ASP A 64 -12.25 -4.37 4.78
C ASP A 64 -12.02 -4.06 6.26
N GLU A 65 -13.07 -3.55 6.90
CA GLU A 65 -13.07 -3.25 8.32
C GLU A 65 -12.88 -4.49 9.19
N HIS A 66 -13.46 -5.63 8.81
CA HIS A 66 -13.44 -6.83 9.64
C HIS A 66 -12.04 -7.43 9.71
N THR A 67 -11.34 -7.47 8.58
CA THR A 67 -9.99 -8.04 8.49
C THR A 67 -8.87 -7.01 8.55
N LYS A 68 -9.20 -5.71 8.66
CA LYS A 68 -8.24 -4.59 8.63
C LYS A 68 -7.35 -4.61 7.39
N ARG A 69 -7.96 -4.88 6.24
CA ARG A 69 -7.28 -4.94 4.94
C ARG A 69 -7.61 -3.73 4.09
N ILE A 70 -6.64 -3.33 3.29
CA ILE A 70 -6.70 -2.24 2.34
C ILE A 70 -6.25 -2.79 0.99
N ALA A 71 -7.03 -2.57 -0.05
CA ALA A 71 -6.59 -2.74 -1.43
C ALA A 71 -6.73 -1.39 -2.15
N ALA A 72 -5.70 -0.97 -2.86
CA ALA A 72 -5.72 0.30 -3.55
C ALA A 72 -5.09 0.18 -4.94
N ARG A 73 -5.65 0.95 -5.87
CA ARG A 73 -5.03 1.21 -7.16
C ARG A 73 -4.32 2.55 -7.08
N LEU A 74 -3.02 2.55 -7.33
CA LEU A 74 -2.20 3.75 -7.31
C LEU A 74 -1.76 4.13 -8.71
N SER A 75 -1.80 5.42 -9.01
CA SER A 75 -1.03 6.03 -10.10
C SER A 75 0.19 6.70 -9.49
N ILE A 76 1.38 6.28 -9.92
CA ILE A 76 2.67 6.75 -9.41
C ILE A 76 3.37 7.48 -10.55
N GLU A 77 3.60 8.77 -10.37
CA GLU A 77 4.49 9.55 -11.22
C GLU A 77 5.89 9.49 -10.64
N VAL A 78 6.90 9.23 -11.47
CA VAL A 78 8.30 9.09 -11.06
C VAL A 78 9.15 10.11 -11.82
N GLY A 79 10.09 10.76 -11.11
CA GLY A 79 11.05 11.67 -11.71
C GLY A 79 10.38 12.90 -12.32
N LEU A 80 9.50 13.57 -11.56
CA LEU A 80 8.77 14.76 -12.00
C LEU A 80 7.90 14.52 -13.25
N GLY A 81 7.23 13.36 -13.31
CA GLY A 81 6.33 13.01 -14.40
C GLY A 81 7.00 12.36 -15.62
N ALA A 82 8.29 12.05 -15.56
CA ALA A 82 9.00 11.36 -16.64
C ALA A 82 8.43 9.97 -16.94
N ARG A 83 7.86 9.30 -15.93
CA ARG A 83 7.19 8.01 -16.06
C ARG A 83 5.97 7.94 -15.17
N ARG A 84 4.89 7.36 -15.68
CA ARG A 84 3.70 7.00 -14.88
C ARG A 84 3.57 5.48 -14.81
N ILE A 85 3.34 4.97 -13.61
CA ILE A 85 3.17 3.56 -13.28
C ILE A 85 1.81 3.39 -12.62
N LYS A 86 1.09 2.32 -12.98
CA LYS A 86 -0.13 1.92 -12.27
C LYS A 86 0.17 0.66 -11.47
N GLU A 87 -0.11 0.70 -10.18
CA GLU A 87 0.20 -0.39 -9.26
C GLU A 87 -1.05 -0.75 -8.46
N ASN A 88 -1.33 -2.04 -8.31
CA ASN A 88 -2.31 -2.52 -7.34
C ASN A 88 -1.56 -2.95 -6.08
N VAL A 89 -1.88 -2.32 -4.95
CA VAL A 89 -1.25 -2.61 -3.66
C VAL A 89 -2.28 -3.16 -2.69
N PHE A 90 -1.82 -4.09 -1.86
CA PHE A 90 -2.63 -4.74 -0.86
C PHE A 90 -1.92 -4.65 0.48
N TYR A 91 -2.62 -4.28 1.54
CA TYR A 91 -2.08 -4.14 2.88
C TYR A 91 -3.01 -4.77 3.91
N SER A 92 -2.42 -5.26 4.99
CA SER A 92 -3.06 -5.67 6.24
C SER A 92 -2.42 -4.88 7.36
N LEU A 93 -3.26 -4.40 8.28
CA LEU A 93 -2.79 -3.74 9.50
C LEU A 93 -2.62 -4.75 10.63
N ASN A 94 -1.58 -4.57 11.42
CA ASN A 94 -1.33 -5.36 12.62
C ASN A 94 -2.23 -4.91 13.79
N ALA A 95 -2.04 -5.54 14.97
CA ALA A 95 -2.82 -5.20 16.17
C ALA A 95 -2.68 -3.73 16.61
N ASP A 96 -1.54 -3.08 16.28
CA ASP A 96 -1.27 -1.68 16.56
C ASP A 96 -1.79 -0.73 15.46
N GLY A 97 -2.47 -1.26 14.43
CA GLY A 97 -2.99 -0.48 13.31
C GLY A 97 -1.93 -0.07 12.28
N ARG A 98 -0.79 -0.76 12.21
CA ARG A 98 0.32 -0.45 11.31
C ARG A 98 0.46 -1.46 10.18
N ILE A 99 0.96 -1.02 9.03
CA ILE A 99 1.16 -1.85 7.84
C ILE A 99 2.22 -2.91 8.12
N GLN A 100 1.85 -4.19 7.99
CA GLN A 100 2.74 -5.34 8.22
C GLN A 100 2.84 -6.32 7.05
N GLN A 101 1.80 -6.45 6.20
CA GLN A 101 1.73 -7.49 5.17
C GLN A 101 0.86 -7.08 3.97
N PRO A 102 1.22 -7.40 2.72
CA PRO A 102 0.23 -7.71 1.70
C PRO A 102 -0.34 -9.11 1.99
N PRO A 103 -1.66 -9.31 1.92
CA PRO A 103 -2.23 -10.65 1.97
C PRO A 103 -1.70 -11.47 0.78
N ARG A 104 -0.92 -12.52 1.05
CA ARG A 104 -0.77 -13.64 0.12
C ARG A 104 -2.02 -14.50 0.23
N GLU A 105 -3.01 -14.22 -0.61
CA GLU A 105 -3.89 -15.21 -1.26
C GLU A 105 -4.49 -14.57 -2.53
N ILE A 106 -3.76 -14.61 -3.66
CA ILE A 106 -4.40 -14.58 -4.98
C ILE A 106 -4.53 -16.03 -5.45
N SER A 107 -5.33 -16.80 -4.71
CA SER A 107 -5.81 -18.10 -5.14
C SER A 107 -7.34 -18.02 -5.16
N GLY A 108 -7.92 -17.20 -6.07
CA GLY A 108 -9.37 -17.19 -6.19
C GLY A 108 -10.04 -16.08 -7.01
N PHE A 109 -9.38 -14.96 -7.31
CA PHE A 109 -10.07 -13.82 -7.97
C PHE A 109 -9.77 -13.62 -9.46
N PHE A 110 -8.90 -14.43 -10.06
CA PHE A 110 -8.75 -14.51 -11.52
C PHE A 110 -8.93 -15.95 -11.98
N GLY A 111 -10.18 -16.34 -12.20
CA GLY A 111 -10.49 -17.40 -13.16
C GLY A 111 -10.18 -16.87 -14.55
N TYR A 112 -8.94 -17.03 -15.02
CA TYR A 112 -8.68 -17.05 -16.46
C TYR A 112 -9.26 -18.38 -16.98
N SER A 113 -10.53 -18.37 -17.34
CA SER A 113 -11.01 -19.24 -18.41
C SER A 113 -10.49 -18.64 -19.71
N SER A 114 -9.43 -19.22 -20.25
CA SER A 114 -9.16 -19.15 -21.68
C SER A 114 -9.48 -20.53 -22.25
N GLU A 115 -10.77 -20.77 -22.47
CA GLU A 115 -11.19 -21.68 -23.52
C GLU A 115 -10.75 -21.07 -24.87
N LEU A 116 -9.77 -21.71 -25.49
CA LEU A 116 -9.55 -21.68 -26.93
C LEU A 116 -9.93 -23.11 -27.38
N SER A 117 -11.09 -23.30 -28.01
CA SER A 117 -11.31 -23.14 -29.46
C SER A 117 -10.27 -23.87 -30.29
#